data_AF-A0A929TCV5-F1
#
_entry.id   AF-A0A929TCV5-F1
#
_cell.length_a   1.000
_cell.length_b   1.000
_cell.length_c   1.000
_cell.angle_alpha   90.00
_cell.angle_beta   90.00
_cell.angle_gamma   90.00
#
_symmetry.space_group_name_H-M   'P 1'
#
loop_
_entity.id
_entity.type
_entity.pdbx_description
1 polymer ?
#
loop_
_entity_poly.entity_id
_entity_poly.type
_entity_poly.pdbx_seq_one_letter_code
_entity_poly.pdbx_strand_id
1 'polypeptide(L)'
;MRVAYGVLLFGTVGYFLVVSKVALLAYAPSNRYEMPVYPLLLALVILLTDDLLRSFLQEIGRRVAILREKRAEEKIAAVLCAVLFLGLTCKGLFVDHRVLFLYPENAARLAYARTHREDTAILLMNPAVSYRVWHYEDIFMNYPRLYFADTANTSDFTDPAICNAKALDVYVTDPRNQKELLQMILRVNPHVSGYQEIYTADTLRLYHFE
;
A
#
# COMPACT_ATOMS: atom_id res chain seq x y z
N MET A 1 -21.72 12.15 25.03
CA MET A 1 -21.30 10.79 24.60
C MET A 1 -22.34 10.09 23.73
N ARG A 2 -23.59 9.86 24.16
CA ARG A 2 -24.62 9.14 23.36
C ARG A 2 -24.88 9.69 21.95
N VAL A 3 -24.90 11.02 21.78
CA VAL A 3 -25.08 11.65 20.45
C VAL A 3 -23.88 11.42 19.53
N ALA A 4 -22.66 11.45 20.06
CA ALA A 4 -21.44 11.20 19.29
C ALA A 4 -21.39 9.75 18.78
N TYR A 5 -21.80 8.77 19.60
CA TYR A 5 -21.96 7.38 19.17
C TYR A 5 -23.00 7.25 18.06
N GLY A 6 -24.16 7.91 18.19
CA GLY A 6 -25.20 7.88 17.17
C GLY A 6 -24.71 8.44 15.83
N VAL A 7 -24.03 9.58 15.86
CA VAL A 7 -23.46 10.22 14.65
C VAL A 7 -22.38 9.35 14.02
N LEU A 8 -21.44 8.82 14.82
CA LEU A 8 -20.37 7.96 14.30
C LEU A 8 -20.90 6.64 13.77
N LEU A 9 -21.80 5.98 14.50
CA LEU A 9 -22.41 4.71 14.07
C LEU A 9 -23.21 4.91 12.77
N PHE A 10 -24.08 5.94 12.74
CA PHE A 10 -24.87 6.24 11.56
C PHE A 10 -23.99 6.62 10.37
N GLY A 11 -22.98 7.46 10.58
CA GLY A 11 -22.02 7.84 9.54
C GLY A 11 -21.22 6.66 9.02
N THR A 12 -20.74 5.79 9.91
CA THR A 12 -19.96 4.59 9.55
C THR A 12 -20.81 3.61 8.76
N VAL A 13 -22.00 3.25 9.26
CA VAL A 13 -22.90 2.29 8.61
C VAL A 13 -23.43 2.87 7.29
N GLY A 14 -23.87 4.12 7.29
CA GLY A 14 -24.38 4.79 6.09
C GLY A 14 -23.31 4.87 5.00
N TYR A 15 -22.09 5.29 5.34
CA TYR A 15 -20.98 5.35 4.40
C TYR A 15 -20.60 3.95 3.88
N PHE A 16 -20.47 2.96 4.77
CA PHE A 16 -20.18 1.58 4.40
C PHE A 16 -21.21 1.01 3.41
N LEU A 17 -22.51 1.23 3.64
CA LEU A 17 -23.57 0.75 2.75
C LEU A 17 -23.51 1.43 1.38
N VAL A 18 -23.28 2.75 1.34
CA VAL A 18 -23.15 3.50 0.07
C VAL A 18 -21.97 2.98 -0.73
N VAL A 19 -20.80 2.85 -0.10
CA VAL A 19 -19.58 2.38 -0.75
C VAL A 19 -19.72 0.93 -1.20
N SER A 20 -20.27 0.05 -0.36
CA SER A 20 -20.49 -1.36 -0.71
C SER A 20 -21.35 -1.49 -1.96
N LYS A 21 -22.41 -0.68 -2.08
CA LYS A 21 -23.25 -0.65 -3.28
C LYS A 21 -22.47 -0.16 -4.51
N VAL A 22 -21.66 0.89 -4.36
CA VAL A 22 -20.81 1.39 -5.44
C VAL A 22 -19.77 0.35 -5.85
N ALA A 23 -19.17 -0.36 -4.90
CA ALA A 23 -18.21 -1.43 -5.14
C ALA A 23 -18.84 -2.61 -5.92
N LEU A 24 -20.08 -2.99 -5.61
CA LEU A 24 -20.81 -3.99 -6.39
C LEU A 24 -21.06 -3.54 -7.85
N LEU A 25 -21.26 -2.24 -8.09
CA LEU A 25 -21.55 -1.72 -9.43
C LEU A 25 -20.29 -1.43 -10.25
N ALA A 26 -19.21 -0.98 -9.62
CA ALA A 26 -17.99 -0.51 -10.27
C ALA A 26 -16.76 -1.41 -10.00
N TYR A 27 -16.98 -2.59 -9.41
CA TYR A 27 -16.01 -3.67 -9.19
C TYR A 27 -14.77 -3.25 -8.37
N ALA A 28 -13.70 -4.07 -8.42
CA ALA A 28 -12.47 -3.96 -7.64
C ALA A 28 -11.83 -2.55 -7.51
N PRO A 29 -11.84 -1.67 -8.54
CA PRO A 29 -11.28 -0.31 -8.40
C PRO A 29 -11.98 0.55 -7.35
N SER A 30 -13.23 0.21 -7.01
CA SER A 30 -14.05 0.98 -6.06
C SER A 30 -13.85 0.57 -4.60
N ASN A 31 -13.19 -0.56 -4.31
CA ASN A 31 -12.87 -0.97 -2.95
C ASN A 31 -11.98 0.05 -2.22
N ARG A 32 -11.22 0.90 -2.95
CA ARG A 32 -10.47 2.01 -2.35
C ARG A 32 -11.36 3.00 -1.59
N TYR A 33 -12.62 3.10 -1.98
CA TYR A 33 -13.59 3.95 -1.28
C TYR A 33 -14.06 3.34 0.04
N GLU A 34 -13.70 2.10 0.37
CA GLU A 34 -13.94 1.51 1.69
C GLU A 34 -12.94 2.01 2.73
N MET A 35 -11.78 2.53 2.30
CA MET A 35 -10.71 2.99 3.18
C MET A 35 -11.17 3.99 4.26
N PRO A 36 -12.05 4.96 3.97
CA PRO A 36 -12.56 5.88 4.99
C PRO A 36 -13.49 5.25 6.04
N VAL A 37 -14.00 4.03 5.83
CA VAL A 37 -14.78 3.30 6.85
C VAL A 37 -13.88 2.90 8.04
N TYR A 38 -12.65 2.47 7.77
CA TYR A 38 -11.75 1.95 8.79
C TYR A 38 -11.42 2.95 9.92
N PRO A 39 -11.06 4.22 9.66
CA PRO A 39 -10.82 5.18 10.74
C PRO A 39 -12.10 5.51 11.54
N LEU A 40 -13.28 5.46 10.91
CA LEU A 40 -14.56 5.68 11.60
C LEU A 40 -14.89 4.51 12.55
N LEU A 41 -14.69 3.27 12.09
CA LEU A 41 -14.81 2.09 12.93
C LEU A 41 -13.79 2.12 14.08
N LEU A 42 -12.54 2.49 13.80
CA LEU A 42 -11.51 2.61 14.83
C LEU A 42 -11.89 3.65 15.89
N ALA A 43 -12.37 4.82 15.48
CA ALA A 43 -12.85 5.84 16.40
C ALA A 43 -14.01 5.33 17.27
N LEU A 44 -14.96 4.61 16.68
CA LEU A 44 -16.06 3.99 17.40
C LEU A 44 -15.55 2.99 18.46
N VAL A 45 -14.61 2.11 18.09
CA VAL A 45 -14.01 1.11 18.99
C VAL A 45 -13.25 1.79 20.13
N ILE A 46 -12.48 2.86 19.85
CA ILE A 46 -11.77 3.63 20.89
C ILE A 46 -12.75 4.22 21.89
N LEU A 47 -13.82 4.87 21.42
CA LEU A 47 -14.81 5.48 22.30
C LEU A 47 -15.55 4.45 23.15
N LEU A 48 -15.97 3.34 22.54
CA LEU A 48 -16.62 2.24 23.27
C LEU A 48 -15.69 1.62 24.33
N THR A 49 -14.39 1.49 24.01
CA THR A 49 -13.38 0.98 24.95
C THR A 49 -13.16 1.95 26.11
N ASP A 50 -13.06 3.25 25.85
CA ASP A 50 -12.95 4.28 26.89
C ASP A 50 -14.18 4.27 27.82
N ASP A 51 -15.39 4.18 27.26
CA ASP A 51 -16.64 4.14 28.04
C ASP A 51 -16.76 2.84 28.88
N LEU A 52 -16.32 1.71 28.32
CA LEU A 52 -16.25 0.44 29.03
C LEU A 52 -15.26 0.51 30.21
N LEU A 53 -14.06 1.06 29.98
CA LEU A 53 -13.05 1.25 31.02
C LEU A 53 -13.51 2.20 32.12
N ARG A 54 -14.18 3.30 31.77
CA ARG A 54 -14.78 4.22 32.74
C ARG A 54 -15.82 3.52 33.59
N SER A 55 -16.73 2.78 32.96
CA SER A 55 -17.80 2.04 33.64
C SER A 55 -17.24 0.99 34.59
N PHE A 56 -16.19 0.29 34.15
CA PHE A 56 -15.49 -0.71 34.96
C PHE A 56 -14.78 -0.09 36.18
N LEU A 57 -14.03 1.00 35.97
CA LEU A 57 -13.34 1.70 37.06
C LEU A 57 -14.31 2.31 38.07
N GLN A 58 -15.44 2.86 37.61
CA GLN A 58 -16.49 3.39 38.50
C GLN A 58 -17.11 2.30 39.37
N GLU A 59 -17.40 1.12 38.82
CA GLU A 59 -17.97 0.02 39.59
C GLU A 59 -16.96 -0.52 40.63
N ILE A 60 -15.67 -0.59 40.29
CA ILE A 60 -14.61 -0.96 41.24
C ILE A 60 -14.42 0.13 42.30
N GLY A 61 -14.31 1.39 41.90
CA GLY A 61 -14.16 2.54 42.80
C GLY A 61 -15.27 2.61 43.82
N ARG A 62 -16.51 2.32 43.40
CA ARG A 62 -17.68 2.22 44.29
C ARG A 62 -17.58 1.08 45.31
N ARG A 63 -16.97 -0.05 44.94
CA ARG A 63 -16.82 -1.23 45.83
C ARG A 63 -15.67 -1.11 46.80
N VAL A 64 -14.56 -0.49 46.40
CA VAL A 64 -13.32 -0.50 47.18
C VAL A 64 -13.04 0.84 47.86
N ALA A 65 -13.85 1.89 47.61
CA ALA A 65 -13.70 3.24 48.16
C ALA A 65 -12.32 3.88 47.90
N ILE A 66 -11.56 3.39 46.90
CA ILE A 66 -10.18 3.80 46.60
C ILE A 66 -10.14 5.14 45.85
N LEU A 67 -11.19 5.48 45.08
CA LEU A 67 -11.24 6.69 44.27
C LEU A 67 -12.52 7.46 44.60
N ARG A 68 -12.39 8.55 45.34
CA ARG A 68 -13.51 9.42 45.73
C ARG A 68 -13.85 10.46 44.66
N GLU A 69 -12.96 10.66 43.69
CA GLU A 69 -13.03 11.75 42.73
C GLU A 69 -13.27 11.21 41.31
N LYS A 70 -14.51 11.39 40.83
CA LYS A 70 -14.96 10.95 39.49
C LYS A 70 -14.04 11.41 38.34
N ARG A 71 -13.44 12.60 38.46
CA ARG A 71 -12.50 13.13 37.46
C ARG A 71 -11.19 12.34 37.39
N ALA A 72 -10.75 11.71 38.47
CA ALA A 72 -9.55 10.88 38.48
C ALA A 72 -9.80 9.57 37.74
N GLU A 73 -10.94 8.92 37.97
CA GLU A 73 -11.34 7.68 37.28
C GLU A 73 -11.43 7.88 35.76
N GLU A 74 -12.03 8.99 35.32
CA GLU A 74 -12.14 9.36 33.91
C GLU A 74 -10.77 9.56 33.24
N LYS A 75 -9.82 10.18 33.94
CA LYS A 75 -8.45 10.35 33.43
C LYS A 75 -7.71 9.02 33.37
N ILE A 76 -7.85 8.18 34.40
CA ILE A 76 -7.23 6.86 34.44
C ILE A 76 -7.76 5.99 33.29
N ALA A 77 -9.08 5.97 33.07
CA ALA A 77 -9.68 5.25 31.94
C ALA A 77 -9.12 5.71 30.59
N ALA A 78 -9.04 7.03 30.38
CA ALA A 78 -8.50 7.60 29.15
C ALA A 78 -7.02 7.23 28.95
N VAL A 79 -6.20 7.26 30.00
CA VAL A 79 -4.79 6.85 29.95
C VAL A 79 -4.67 5.36 29.65
N LEU A 80 -5.45 4.50 30.31
CA LEU A 80 -5.44 3.06 30.06
C LEU A 80 -5.88 2.74 28.61
N CYS A 81 -6.90 3.43 28.12
CA CYS A 81 -7.35 3.33 26.73
C CYS A 81 -6.21 3.73 25.77
N ALA A 82 -5.58 4.88 25.99
CA ALA A 82 -4.46 5.35 25.17
C ALA A 82 -3.27 4.37 25.19
N VAL A 83 -2.89 3.85 26.36
CA VAL A 83 -1.82 2.86 26.51
C VAL A 83 -2.16 1.56 25.78
N LEU A 84 -3.40 1.09 25.85
CA LEU A 84 -3.86 -0.10 25.14
C LEU A 84 -3.70 0.06 23.62
N PHE A 85 -4.24 1.14 23.05
CA PHE A 85 -4.15 1.38 21.60
C PHE A 85 -2.71 1.64 21.15
N LEU A 86 -1.92 2.37 21.94
CA LEU A 86 -0.50 2.56 21.66
C LEU A 86 0.23 1.22 21.67
N GLY A 87 -0.05 0.34 22.64
CA GLY A 87 0.50 -1.01 22.70
C GLY A 87 0.15 -1.86 21.48
N LEU A 88 -1.10 -1.81 21.02
CA LEU A 88 -1.54 -2.48 19.79
C LEU A 88 -0.81 -1.92 18.55
N THR A 89 -0.66 -0.59 18.45
CA THR A 89 0.10 0.05 17.37
C THR A 89 1.56 -0.36 17.40
N CYS A 90 2.21 -0.35 18.56
CA CYS A 90 3.60 -0.78 18.71
C CYS A 90 3.78 -2.27 18.37
N LYS A 91 2.86 -3.14 18.81
CA LYS A 91 2.87 -4.56 18.43
C LYS A 91 2.77 -4.72 16.91
N GLY A 92 1.81 -4.03 16.28
CA GLY A 92 1.63 -4.07 14.83
C GLY A 92 2.86 -3.61 14.05
N LEU A 93 3.52 -2.55 14.52
CA LEU A 93 4.70 -1.95 13.89
C LEU A 93 5.97 -2.77 14.08
N PHE A 94 6.27 -3.18 15.33
CA PHE A 94 7.57 -3.74 15.69
C PHE A 94 7.60 -5.27 15.77
N VAL A 95 6.45 -5.93 15.94
CA VAL A 95 6.38 -7.39 16.11
C VAL A 95 5.74 -8.04 14.90
N ASP A 96 4.56 -7.55 14.51
CA ASP A 96 3.80 -8.20 13.44
C ASP A 96 4.29 -7.76 12.04
N HIS A 97 4.98 -6.63 11.94
CA HIS A 97 5.44 -6.00 10.69
C HIS A 97 4.32 -5.82 9.64
N ARG A 98 3.07 -5.69 10.10
CA ARG A 98 1.88 -5.55 9.24
C ARG A 98 1.51 -4.09 9.05
N VAL A 99 2.44 -3.31 8.52
CA VAL A 99 2.19 -1.91 8.15
C VAL A 99 2.09 -1.83 6.64
N LEU A 100 1.01 -1.22 6.14
CA LEU A 100 0.61 -1.15 4.73
C LEU A 100 1.66 -0.50 3.79
N PHE A 101 2.79 -0.02 4.32
CA PHE A 101 3.91 0.60 3.61
C PHE A 101 5.26 -0.09 3.87
N LEU A 102 5.29 -1.14 4.68
CA LEU A 102 6.50 -1.91 5.02
C LEU A 102 6.28 -3.39 4.71
N TYR A 103 5.82 -3.68 3.48
CA TYR A 103 5.63 -5.05 3.03
C TYR A 103 6.98 -5.76 2.93
N PRO A 104 7.24 -6.82 3.73
CA PRO A 104 8.45 -7.61 3.59
C PRO A 104 8.63 -8.17 2.18
N GLU A 105 7.51 -8.42 1.48
CA GLU A 105 7.48 -8.90 0.09
C GLU A 105 8.03 -7.89 -0.92
N ASN A 106 8.10 -6.59 -0.58
CA ASN A 106 8.73 -5.55 -1.40
C ASN A 106 10.23 -5.40 -1.10
N ALA A 107 10.73 -5.90 0.04
CA ALA A 107 12.12 -5.67 0.46
C ALA A 107 13.14 -6.21 -0.55
N ALA A 108 12.92 -7.42 -1.09
CA ALA A 108 13.78 -8.02 -2.10
C ALA A 108 13.80 -7.20 -3.40
N ARG A 109 12.65 -6.65 -3.82
CA ARG A 109 12.52 -5.83 -5.03
C ARG A 109 13.23 -4.48 -4.89
N LEU A 110 13.09 -3.85 -3.72
CA LEU A 110 13.80 -2.62 -3.38
C LEU A 110 15.32 -2.85 -3.29
N ALA A 111 15.76 -3.96 -2.72
CA ALA A 111 17.17 -4.31 -2.66
C ALA A 111 17.76 -4.54 -4.06
N TYR A 112 17.01 -5.20 -4.95
CA TYR A 112 17.39 -5.38 -6.34
C TYR A 112 17.56 -4.02 -7.05
N ALA A 113 16.54 -3.16 -6.99
CA ALA A 113 16.55 -1.86 -7.66
C ALA A 113 17.65 -0.93 -7.15
N ARG A 114 18.04 -1.07 -5.87
CA ARG A 114 19.20 -0.33 -5.32
C ARG A 114 20.53 -0.85 -5.85
N THR A 115 20.65 -2.16 -6.06
CA THR A 115 21.87 -2.78 -6.58
C THR A 115 22.08 -2.45 -8.05
N HIS A 116 21.00 -2.41 -8.84
CA HIS A 116 21.01 -2.14 -10.28
C HIS A 116 20.64 -0.69 -10.61
N ARG A 117 20.79 0.22 -9.64
CA ARG A 117 20.36 1.63 -9.75
C ARG A 117 20.96 2.36 -10.97
N GLU A 118 22.16 1.97 -11.36
CA GLU A 118 22.90 2.60 -12.46
C GLU A 118 22.52 2.04 -13.84
N ASP A 119 21.76 0.94 -13.88
CA ASP A 119 21.29 0.33 -15.13
C ASP A 119 20.13 1.15 -15.73
N THR A 120 19.97 1.06 -17.05
CA THR A 120 18.87 1.75 -17.72
C THR A 120 17.55 1.07 -17.36
N ALA A 121 16.70 1.76 -16.60
CA ALA A 121 15.36 1.26 -16.28
C ALA A 121 14.31 1.72 -17.30
N ILE A 122 13.50 0.79 -17.79
CA ILE A 122 12.37 1.03 -18.70
C ILE A 122 11.10 0.45 -18.09
N LEU A 123 10.03 1.23 -18.03
CA LEU A 123 8.69 0.76 -17.73
C LEU A 123 7.85 0.66 -19.01
N LEU A 124 7.59 -0.57 -19.43
CA LEU A 124 6.62 -0.90 -20.46
C LEU A 124 5.22 -0.91 -19.84
N MET A 125 4.45 0.12 -20.20
CA MET A 125 3.17 0.42 -19.58
C MET A 125 2.01 0.16 -20.53
N ASN A 126 0.98 -0.54 -20.06
CA ASN A 126 -0.29 -0.61 -20.79
C ASN A 126 -1.10 0.67 -20.53
N PRO A 127 -1.47 1.43 -21.58
CA PRO A 127 -2.16 2.71 -21.44
C PRO A 127 -3.51 2.57 -20.74
N ALA A 128 -4.20 1.42 -20.90
CA ALA A 128 -5.49 1.14 -20.27
C ALA A 128 -5.40 0.97 -18.73
N VAL A 129 -4.21 0.69 -18.20
CA VAL A 129 -3.97 0.51 -16.75
C VAL A 129 -2.79 1.34 -16.24
N SER A 130 -2.43 2.40 -16.97
CA SER A 130 -1.33 3.32 -16.64
C SER A 130 -1.43 3.92 -15.23
N TYR A 131 -2.66 4.13 -14.75
CA TYR A 131 -2.94 4.59 -13.40
C TYR A 131 -2.47 3.62 -12.30
N ARG A 132 -1.95 2.42 -12.58
CA ARG A 132 -1.46 1.48 -11.56
C ARG A 132 0.02 1.64 -11.24
N VAL A 133 0.76 2.47 -11.97
CA VAL A 133 2.21 2.64 -11.78
C VAL A 133 2.59 3.05 -10.36
N TRP A 134 1.74 3.81 -9.65
CA TRP A 134 1.97 4.23 -8.27
C TRP A 134 2.07 3.06 -7.28
N HIS A 135 1.57 1.87 -7.62
CA HIS A 135 1.72 0.67 -6.77
C HIS A 135 3.19 0.25 -6.58
N TYR A 136 4.08 0.69 -7.48
CA TYR A 136 5.49 0.29 -7.52
C TYR A 136 6.42 1.51 -7.53
N GLU A 137 5.93 2.67 -7.10
CA GLU A 137 6.70 3.92 -7.10
C GLU A 137 7.98 3.82 -6.27
N ASP A 138 7.93 3.09 -5.17
CA ASP A 138 9.04 2.86 -4.25
C ASP A 138 10.24 2.20 -4.96
N ILE A 139 9.98 1.29 -5.89
CA ILE A 139 10.99 0.63 -6.74
C ILE A 139 11.60 1.65 -7.70
N PHE A 140 10.74 2.35 -8.45
CA PHE A 140 11.16 3.27 -9.51
C PHE A 140 11.96 4.47 -9.02
N MET A 141 11.66 4.96 -7.81
CA MET A 141 12.39 6.07 -7.19
C MET A 141 13.85 5.75 -6.85
N ASN A 142 14.25 4.47 -6.92
CA ASN A 142 15.66 4.12 -6.78
C ASN A 142 16.45 4.49 -8.05
N TYR A 143 15.87 4.46 -9.25
CA TYR A 143 16.61 4.76 -10.47
C TYR A 143 16.77 6.28 -10.68
N PRO A 144 17.96 6.78 -11.10
CA PRO A 144 18.15 8.19 -11.40
C PRO A 144 17.28 8.66 -12.57
N ARG A 145 16.98 7.76 -13.52
CA ARG A 145 16.10 7.99 -14.66
C ARG A 145 15.28 6.74 -14.94
N LEU A 146 14.01 6.93 -15.25
CA LEU A 146 13.10 5.88 -15.69
C LEU A 146 12.49 6.28 -17.03
N TYR A 147 12.62 5.40 -18.02
CA TYR A 147 12.03 5.58 -19.35
C TYR A 147 10.65 4.91 -19.39
N PHE A 148 9.68 5.56 -20.01
CA PHE A 148 8.34 5.01 -20.16
C PHE A 148 8.08 4.69 -21.63
N ALA A 149 7.50 3.52 -21.89
CA ALA A 149 7.08 3.14 -23.22
C ALA A 149 5.71 2.48 -23.21
N ASP A 150 4.91 2.77 -24.23
CA ASP A 150 3.58 2.19 -24.39
C ASP A 150 3.68 0.78 -24.99
N THR A 151 3.12 -0.21 -24.30
CA THR A 151 3.05 -1.60 -24.80
C THR A 151 2.24 -1.77 -26.10
N ALA A 152 1.40 -0.81 -26.47
CA ALA A 152 0.65 -0.77 -27.72
C ALA A 152 1.46 -0.15 -28.88
N ASN A 153 2.56 0.55 -28.59
CA ASN A 153 3.44 1.07 -29.63
C ASN A 153 4.44 -0.01 -30.06
N THR A 154 4.35 -0.42 -31.33
CA THR A 154 5.20 -1.46 -31.92
C THR A 154 6.37 -0.89 -32.73
N SER A 155 6.58 0.42 -32.69
CA SER A 155 7.72 1.08 -33.34
C SER A 155 9.00 0.75 -32.58
N ASP A 156 10.11 0.65 -33.31
CA ASP A 156 11.42 0.42 -32.71
C ASP A 156 11.80 1.51 -31.71
N PHE A 157 12.48 1.10 -30.62
CA PHE A 157 13.12 2.04 -29.72
C PHE A 157 14.26 2.77 -30.45
N THR A 158 14.29 4.09 -30.32
CA THR A 158 15.30 4.95 -30.94
C THR A 158 16.12 5.73 -29.92
N ASP A 159 15.76 5.67 -28.63
CA ASP A 159 16.47 6.40 -27.57
C ASP A 159 17.87 5.81 -27.35
N PRO A 160 18.96 6.60 -27.48
CA PRO A 160 20.32 6.11 -27.29
C PRO A 160 20.58 5.51 -25.91
N ALA A 161 19.85 5.94 -24.87
CA ALA A 161 19.98 5.38 -23.52
C ALA A 161 19.48 3.94 -23.43
N ILE A 162 18.58 3.54 -24.35
CA ILE A 162 18.06 2.18 -24.46
C ILE A 162 18.92 1.38 -25.44
N CYS A 163 19.23 1.95 -26.62
CA CYS A 163 19.94 1.22 -27.68
C CYS A 163 21.44 1.00 -27.40
N ASN A 164 22.05 1.80 -26.53
CA ASN A 164 23.48 1.68 -26.17
C ASN A 164 23.69 1.25 -24.71
N ALA A 165 22.63 0.86 -23.99
CA ALA A 165 22.77 0.40 -22.62
C ALA A 165 23.51 -0.94 -22.58
N LYS A 166 24.42 -1.09 -21.62
CA LYS A 166 25.13 -2.36 -21.37
C LYS A 166 24.29 -3.34 -20.57
N ALA A 167 23.41 -2.82 -19.72
CA ALA A 167 22.44 -3.58 -18.96
C ALA A 167 21.14 -2.78 -18.86
N LEU A 168 20.00 -3.47 -18.85
CA LEU A 168 18.68 -2.84 -18.71
C LEU A 168 17.80 -3.60 -17.74
N ASP A 169 17.07 -2.85 -16.93
CA ASP A 169 15.96 -3.35 -16.12
C ASP A 169 14.63 -2.97 -16.79
N VAL A 170 13.96 -3.97 -17.36
CA VAL A 170 12.71 -3.79 -18.11
C VAL A 170 11.54 -4.29 -17.28
N TYR A 171 10.75 -3.33 -16.79
CA TYR A 171 9.53 -3.55 -16.05
C TYR A 171 8.33 -3.61 -16.99
N VAL A 172 7.48 -4.63 -16.87
CA VAL A 172 6.29 -4.81 -17.73
C VAL A 172 5.03 -4.95 -16.89
N THR A 173 4.03 -4.12 -17.17
CA THR A 173 2.75 -4.09 -16.44
C THR A 173 1.59 -4.85 -17.10
N ASP A 174 1.77 -5.33 -18.34
CA ASP A 174 0.80 -6.16 -19.07
C ASP A 174 1.53 -7.22 -19.92
N PRO A 175 1.22 -8.52 -19.73
CA PRO A 175 1.90 -9.59 -20.45
C PRO A 175 1.50 -9.76 -21.93
N ARG A 176 0.44 -9.11 -22.43
CA ARG A 176 -0.16 -9.47 -23.74
C ARG A 176 0.78 -9.42 -24.95
N ASN A 177 1.60 -8.36 -25.08
CA ASN A 177 2.61 -8.20 -26.15
C ASN A 177 4.04 -8.19 -25.59
N GLN A 178 4.22 -8.74 -24.39
CA GLN A 178 5.47 -8.64 -23.66
C GLN A 178 6.62 -9.26 -24.44
N LYS A 179 6.42 -10.44 -25.03
CA LYS A 179 7.49 -11.18 -25.70
C LYS A 179 8.02 -10.40 -26.90
N GLU A 180 7.13 -9.82 -27.71
CA GLU A 180 7.47 -9.03 -28.89
C GLU A 180 8.29 -7.80 -28.49
N LEU A 181 7.89 -7.09 -27.44
CA LEU A 181 8.60 -5.90 -26.95
C LEU A 181 9.98 -6.25 -26.38
N LEU A 182 10.10 -7.34 -25.61
CA LEU A 182 11.40 -7.79 -25.09
C LEU A 182 12.35 -8.21 -26.23
N GLN A 183 11.83 -8.88 -27.26
CA GLN A 183 12.61 -9.23 -28.46
C GLN A 183 13.01 -8.00 -29.29
N MET A 184 12.15 -6.97 -29.32
CA MET A 184 12.49 -5.70 -29.95
C MET A 184 13.68 -5.02 -29.25
N ILE A 185 13.74 -5.07 -27.91
CA ILE A 185 14.90 -4.55 -27.15
C ILE A 185 16.19 -5.29 -27.54
N LEU A 186 16.17 -6.63 -27.61
CA LEU A 186 17.34 -7.40 -28.08
C LEU A 186 17.75 -7.07 -29.51
N ARG A 187 16.77 -6.79 -30.38
CA ARG A 187 17.05 -6.45 -31.79
C ARG A 187 17.70 -5.09 -31.94
N VAL A 188 17.25 -4.09 -31.19
CA VAL A 188 17.69 -2.69 -31.33
C VAL A 188 18.92 -2.36 -30.49
N ASN A 189 19.21 -3.14 -29.44
CA ASN A 189 20.39 -2.97 -28.61
C ASN A 189 21.40 -4.12 -28.85
N PRO A 190 22.49 -3.89 -29.59
CA PRO A 190 23.49 -4.92 -29.89
C PRO A 190 24.43 -5.22 -28.71
N HIS A 191 24.35 -4.47 -27.61
CA HIS A 191 25.22 -4.63 -26.44
C HIS A 191 24.68 -5.60 -25.40
N VAL A 192 23.42 -6.02 -25.52
CA VAL A 192 22.81 -7.05 -24.69
C VAL A 192 22.58 -8.32 -25.50
N SER A 193 22.86 -9.46 -24.90
CA SER A 193 22.84 -10.76 -25.57
C SER A 193 21.59 -11.58 -25.25
N GLY A 194 20.93 -11.29 -24.12
CA GLY A 194 19.73 -11.98 -23.67
C GLY A 194 19.03 -11.23 -22.55
N TYR A 195 18.05 -11.91 -21.95
CA TYR A 195 17.40 -11.41 -20.75
C TYR A 195 16.94 -12.56 -19.85
N GLN A 196 16.85 -12.27 -18.55
CA GLN A 196 16.33 -13.17 -17.54
C GLN A 196 15.15 -12.53 -16.81
N GLU A 197 14.12 -13.33 -16.50
CA GLU A 197 13.07 -12.90 -15.57
C GLU A 197 13.61 -12.93 -14.13
N ILE A 198 13.58 -11.78 -13.46
CA ILE A 198 14.05 -11.63 -12.08
C ILE A 198 12.93 -11.91 -11.10
N TYR A 199 11.75 -11.30 -11.33
CA TYR A 199 10.57 -11.58 -10.52
C TYR A 199 9.27 -11.24 -11.25
N THR A 200 8.20 -11.85 -10.76
CA THR A 200 6.80 -11.55 -11.11
C THR A 200 6.03 -11.21 -9.83
N ALA A 201 5.34 -10.06 -9.83
CA ALA A 201 4.53 -9.57 -8.72
C ALA A 201 3.18 -9.07 -9.23
N ASP A 202 2.09 -9.82 -8.97
CA ASP A 202 0.70 -9.54 -9.39
C ASP A 202 0.56 -9.12 -10.87
N THR A 203 0.79 -7.84 -11.16
CA THR A 203 0.68 -7.23 -12.49
C THR A 203 1.99 -6.71 -13.06
N LEU A 204 3.10 -6.75 -12.31
CA LEU A 204 4.42 -6.28 -12.72
C LEU A 204 5.39 -7.45 -12.87
N ARG A 205 6.13 -7.47 -13.97
CA ARG A 205 7.25 -8.38 -14.20
C ARG A 205 8.53 -7.60 -14.44
N LEU A 206 9.65 -8.08 -13.94
CA LEU A 206 10.97 -7.50 -14.19
C LEU A 206 11.83 -8.47 -14.99
N TYR A 207 12.41 -7.95 -16.08
CA TYR A 207 13.40 -8.62 -16.90
C TYR A 207 14.72 -7.83 -16.85
N HIS A 208 15.82 -8.53 -16.61
CA HIS A 208 17.15 -7.97 -16.69
C HIS A 208 17.82 -8.38 -17.99
N PHE A 209 18.40 -7.44 -18.71
CA PHE A 209 19.09 -7.64 -19.99
C PHE A 209 20.58 -7.43 -19.83
N GLU A 210 21.38 -8.40 -20.31
CA GLU A 210 22.86 -8.38 -20.38
C GLU A 210 23.36 -9.14 -21.63
#